data_AF-A0A1I0MKM4-F1
#
_entry.id   AF-A0A1I0MKM4-F1
#
_cell.length_a   1.000
_cell.length_b   1.000
_cell.length_c   1.000
_cell.angle_alpha   90.00
_cell.angle_beta   90.00
_cell.angle_gamma   90.00
#
_symmetry.space_group_name_H-M   'P 1'
#
loop_
_entity.id
_entity.type
_entity.pdbx_description
1 polymer ?
#
loop_
_entity_poly.entity_id
_entity_poly.type
_entity_poly.pdbx_seq_one_letter_code
_entity_poly.pdbx_strand_id
1 'polypeptide(L)'
;MKNLLIPLFLFYSFMSYAQSFFVSGKDTRSNEHVEQKIKFEGYKIAVDSLKSDYTVQLLIDGEYNVVSFKRSYQGYIRIINSNTGLEVGRTKIIKRNPAVFNGYNASYDIFSIISKRYLAQELKKCITIHS
;
A
#
# COMPACT_ATOMS: atom_id res chain seq x y z
N MET A 1 34.75 28.12 -6.38
CA MET A 1 33.84 26.99 -6.64
C MET A 1 33.27 26.35 -5.35
N LYS A 2 33.07 27.11 -4.25
CA LYS A 2 32.55 26.56 -2.97
C LYS A 2 31.05 26.82 -2.73
N ASN A 3 30.42 27.70 -3.52
CA ASN A 3 29.05 28.15 -3.26
C ASN A 3 27.99 27.46 -4.14
N LEU A 4 28.40 26.51 -5.00
CA LEU A 4 27.50 25.80 -5.93
C LEU A 4 26.91 24.50 -5.34
N LEU A 5 27.37 24.07 -4.16
CA LEU A 5 26.90 22.85 -3.49
C LEU A 5 25.63 23.06 -2.63
N ILE A 6 25.36 24.30 -2.21
CA ILE A 6 24.23 24.65 -1.33
C ILE A 6 22.86 24.46 -2.02
N PRO A 7 22.63 24.88 -3.28
CA PRO A 7 21.34 24.64 -3.93
C PRO A 7 21.09 23.15 -4.22
N LEU A 8 22.14 22.34 -4.43
CA LEU A 8 22.00 20.90 -4.67
C LEU A 8 21.47 20.13 -3.44
N PHE A 9 21.84 20.55 -2.23
CA PHE A 9 21.37 19.94 -0.99
C PHE A 9 19.91 20.28 -0.67
N LEU A 10 19.45 21.48 -1.04
CA LEU A 10 18.06 21.90 -0.83
C LEU A 10 17.09 21.19 -1.78
N PHE A 11 17.53 20.79 -2.97
CA PHE A 11 16.70 20.02 -3.91
C PHE A 11 16.56 18.53 -3.56
N TYR A 12 17.51 17.96 -2.81
CA TYR A 12 17.49 16.53 -2.48
C TYR A 12 16.29 16.15 -1.59
N SER A 13 15.91 17.05 -0.66
CA SER A 13 14.76 16.83 0.23
C SER A 13 13.42 16.76 -0.50
N PHE A 14 13.31 17.31 -1.71
CA PHE A 14 12.07 17.25 -2.51
C PHE A 14 11.95 15.98 -3.38
N MET A 15 13.03 15.22 -3.56
CA MET A 15 13.03 14.03 -4.42
C MET A 15 12.35 12.81 -3.77
N SER A 16 12.19 12.79 -2.44
CA SER A 16 11.53 11.68 -1.73
C SER A 16 10.04 11.50 -2.06
N TYR A 17 9.35 12.54 -2.56
CA TYR A 17 7.93 12.51 -2.91
C TYR A 17 7.69 12.26 -4.42
N ALA A 18 8.74 11.97 -5.20
CA ALA A 18 8.62 11.69 -6.63
C ALA A 18 8.18 10.25 -6.94
N GLN A 19 8.26 9.33 -5.96
CA GLN A 19 7.98 7.92 -6.14
C GLN A 19 6.52 7.67 -6.55
N SER A 20 6.36 6.74 -7.48
CA SER A 20 5.10 6.33 -8.08
C SER A 20 4.69 4.93 -7.64
N PHE A 21 3.43 4.79 -7.22
CA PHE A 21 2.87 3.55 -6.72
C PHE A 21 1.72 3.09 -7.62
N PHE A 22 1.67 1.80 -7.94
CA PHE A 22 0.52 1.16 -8.56
C PHE A 22 -0.20 0.30 -7.52
N VAL A 23 -1.52 0.45 -7.39
CA VAL A 23 -2.31 -0.34 -6.43
C VAL A 23 -2.99 -1.49 -7.15
N SER A 24 -2.84 -2.71 -6.62
CA SER A 24 -3.41 -3.91 -7.20
C SER A 24 -4.15 -4.71 -6.12
N GLY A 25 -5.43 -4.96 -6.35
CA GLY A 25 -6.28 -5.73 -5.46
C GLY A 25 -7.55 -6.18 -6.17
N LYS A 26 -8.21 -7.19 -5.61
CA LYS A 26 -9.43 -7.80 -6.19
C LYS A 26 -10.64 -6.86 -6.15
N ASP A 27 -10.72 -5.97 -5.17
CA ASP A 27 -11.86 -5.09 -4.94
C ASP A 27 -11.51 -3.64 -5.33
N THR A 28 -12.21 -3.10 -6.33
CA THR A 28 -11.98 -1.75 -6.86
C THR A 28 -12.13 -0.68 -5.77
N ARG A 29 -13.14 -0.82 -4.89
CA ARG A 29 -13.39 0.16 -3.83
C ARG A 29 -12.24 0.21 -2.81
N SER A 30 -11.68 -0.95 -2.47
CA SER A 30 -10.48 -1.04 -1.62
C SER A 30 -9.26 -0.42 -2.30
N ASN A 31 -9.07 -0.66 -3.60
CA ASN A 31 -7.96 -0.08 -4.37
C ASN A 31 -8.05 1.44 -4.36
N GLU A 32 -9.19 2.01 -4.74
CA GLU A 32 -9.42 3.46 -4.74
C GLU A 32 -9.15 4.08 -3.36
N HIS A 33 -9.60 3.42 -2.29
CA HIS A 33 -9.38 3.92 -0.93
C HIS A 33 -7.89 3.94 -0.54
N VAL A 34 -7.15 2.89 -0.91
CA VAL A 34 -5.70 2.83 -0.68
C VAL A 34 -4.97 3.87 -1.54
N GLU A 35 -5.36 4.05 -2.81
CA GLU A 35 -4.80 5.08 -3.69
C GLU A 35 -4.98 6.49 -3.13
N GLN A 36 -6.19 6.82 -2.64
CA GLN A 36 -6.45 8.12 -2.02
C GLN A 36 -5.57 8.33 -0.80
N LYS A 37 -5.33 7.28 0.00
CA LYS A 37 -4.42 7.36 1.14
C LYS A 37 -2.97 7.59 0.68
N ILE A 38 -2.49 6.91 -0.34
CA ILE A 38 -1.14 7.12 -0.90
C ILE A 38 -0.97 8.55 -1.42
N LYS A 39 -1.96 9.08 -2.15
CA LYS A 39 -2.00 10.48 -2.60
C LYS A 39 -1.98 11.46 -1.43
N PHE A 40 -2.75 11.18 -0.38
CA PHE A 40 -2.76 11.99 0.84
C PHE A 40 -1.39 12.03 1.54
N GLU A 41 -0.61 10.95 1.47
CA GLU A 41 0.77 10.91 1.97
C GLU A 41 1.78 11.60 1.03
N GLY A 42 1.33 12.17 -0.09
CA GLY A 42 2.14 12.98 -1.00
C GLY A 42 2.79 12.21 -2.15
N TYR A 43 2.45 10.94 -2.36
CA TYR A 43 3.03 10.12 -3.43
C TYR A 43 2.16 10.09 -4.69
N LYS A 44 2.78 9.73 -5.82
CA LYS A 44 2.08 9.63 -7.11
C LYS A 44 1.44 8.25 -7.27
N ILE A 45 0.29 8.21 -7.93
CA ILE A 45 -0.33 6.96 -8.38
C ILE A 45 -0.07 6.77 -9.87
N ALA A 46 0.50 5.61 -10.21
CA ALA A 46 0.70 5.17 -11.58
C ALA A 46 -0.55 4.46 -12.11
N VAL A 47 -0.80 4.58 -13.41
CA VAL A 47 -1.93 3.91 -14.09
C VAL A 47 -1.63 2.42 -14.34
N ASP A 48 -0.35 2.06 -14.43
CA ASP A 48 0.12 0.70 -14.71
C ASP A 48 1.32 0.36 -13.84
N SER A 49 1.37 -0.89 -13.39
CA SER A 49 2.51 -1.54 -12.76
C SER A 49 3.83 -1.28 -13.48
N LEU A 50 3.87 -1.30 -14.82
CA LEU A 50 5.09 -1.11 -15.62
C LEU A 50 5.66 0.31 -15.54
N LYS A 51 4.84 1.28 -15.14
CA LYS A 51 5.23 2.70 -15.00
C LYS A 51 5.34 3.12 -13.53
N SER A 52 5.31 2.16 -12.62
CA SER A 52 5.39 2.40 -11.18
C SER A 52 6.76 2.00 -10.65
N ASP A 53 7.25 2.72 -9.65
CA ASP A 53 8.44 2.32 -8.89
C ASP A 53 8.10 1.16 -7.94
N TYR A 54 6.87 1.17 -7.41
CA TYR A 54 6.39 0.19 -6.46
C TYR A 54 4.97 -0.28 -6.77
N THR A 55 4.72 -1.56 -6.54
CA THR A 55 3.40 -2.18 -6.59
C THR A 55 2.89 -2.46 -5.18
N VAL A 56 1.72 -1.93 -4.85
CA VAL A 56 1.00 -2.10 -3.59
C VAL A 56 -0.08 -3.15 -3.78
N GLN A 57 0.17 -4.37 -3.31
CA GLN A 57 -0.75 -5.50 -3.43
C GLN A 57 -1.65 -5.61 -2.19
N LEU A 58 -2.96 -5.59 -2.42
CA LEU A 58 -3.99 -5.82 -1.42
C LEU A 58 -4.34 -7.31 -1.42
N LEU A 59 -3.89 -8.02 -0.38
CA LEU A 59 -4.08 -9.46 -0.24
C LEU A 59 -5.09 -9.73 0.87
N ILE A 60 -6.15 -10.45 0.51
CA ILE A 60 -7.17 -10.93 1.44
C ILE A 60 -7.33 -12.44 1.29
N ASP A 61 -7.34 -13.12 2.43
CA ASP A 61 -7.58 -14.55 2.57
C ASP A 61 -8.80 -14.78 3.46
N GLY A 62 -9.65 -15.72 3.06
CA GLY A 62 -10.95 -15.98 3.67
C GLY A 62 -11.94 -16.47 2.62
N GLU A 63 -11.98 -17.78 2.38
CA GLU A 63 -13.11 -18.42 1.70
C GLU A 63 -14.28 -18.58 2.68
N TYR A 64 -15.43 -18.03 2.30
CA TYR A 64 -16.71 -18.35 2.94
C TYR A 64 -17.12 -19.76 2.50
N ASN A 65 -16.62 -20.79 3.20
CA ASN A 65 -17.22 -22.12 3.11
C ASN A 65 -18.44 -22.13 4.03
N VAL A 66 -19.63 -22.27 3.42
CA VAL A 66 -20.95 -22.34 4.08
C VAL A 66 -21.00 -23.40 5.19
N VAL A 67 -20.10 -24.39 5.13
CA VAL A 67 -19.99 -25.50 6.09
C VAL A 67 -19.10 -25.17 7.30
N SER A 68 -18.28 -24.11 7.25
CA SER A 68 -17.37 -23.73 8.34
C SER A 68 -17.63 -22.30 8.84
N PHE A 69 -18.53 -22.18 9.81
CA PHE A 69 -18.95 -20.96 10.54
C PHE A 69 -17.83 -20.15 11.25
N LYS A 70 -16.53 -20.38 10.95
CA LYS A 70 -15.42 -19.93 11.84
C LYS A 70 -14.18 -19.32 11.18
N ARG A 71 -14.09 -19.18 9.86
CA ARG A 71 -12.89 -18.56 9.26
C ARG A 71 -13.05 -17.04 9.17
N SER A 72 -12.31 -16.33 10.01
CA SER A 72 -12.16 -14.86 9.93
C SER A 72 -11.50 -14.48 8.60
N TYR A 73 -12.02 -13.46 7.92
CA TYR A 73 -11.30 -12.78 6.85
C TYR A 73 -10.00 -12.20 7.40
N GLN A 74 -8.91 -12.34 6.66
CA GLN A 74 -7.61 -11.77 7.02
C GLN A 74 -7.06 -11.04 5.82
N GLY A 75 -6.58 -9.81 6.01
CA GLY A 75 -5.93 -9.09 4.94
C GLY A 75 -4.69 -8.33 5.39
N TYR A 76 -3.83 -8.05 4.43
CA TYR A 76 -2.62 -7.25 4.59
C TYR A 76 -2.25 -6.63 3.25
N ILE A 77 -1.45 -5.58 3.29
CA ILE A 77 -0.86 -4.95 2.11
C ILE A 77 0.60 -5.34 2.03
N ARG A 78 1.05 -5.70 0.83
CA ARG A 78 2.46 -5.95 0.50
C ARG A 78 2.93 -4.88 -0.48
N ILE A 79 4.12 -4.34 -0.27
CA ILE A 79 4.75 -3.40 -1.20
C ILE A 79 5.93 -4.10 -1.87
N ILE A 80 5.91 -4.12 -3.19
CA ILE A 80 6.90 -4.77 -4.03
C ILE A 80 7.60 -3.69 -4.86
N ASN A 81 8.92 -3.74 -4.95
CA ASN A 81 9.66 -2.92 -5.89
C ASN A 81 9.43 -3.45 -7.32
N SER A 82 8.85 -2.63 -8.19
CA SER A 82 8.39 -3.07 -9.51
C SER A 82 9.54 -3.48 -10.45
N ASN A 83 10.75 -2.94 -10.23
CA ASN A 83 11.93 -3.27 -11.04
C ASN A 83 12.57 -4.61 -10.64
N THR A 84 12.59 -4.91 -9.34
CA THR A 84 13.29 -6.10 -8.80
C THR A 84 12.33 -7.26 -8.49
N GLY A 85 11.03 -6.99 -8.37
CA GLY A 85 10.04 -7.95 -7.90
C GLY A 85 10.18 -8.31 -6.41
N LEU A 86 11.08 -7.65 -5.68
CA LEU A 86 11.34 -7.93 -4.27
C LEU A 86 10.36 -7.20 -3.37
N GLU A 87 9.98 -7.87 -2.28
CA GLU A 87 9.17 -7.26 -1.24
C GLU A 87 10.00 -6.28 -0.42
N VAL A 88 9.50 -5.05 -0.36
CA VAL A 88 10.09 -3.93 0.37
C VAL A 88 9.51 -3.84 1.78
N GLY A 89 8.23 -4.18 1.91
CA GLY A 89 7.53 -4.11 3.18
C GLY A 89 6.16 -4.76 3.11
N ARG A 90 5.61 -5.00 4.30
CA ARG A 90 4.25 -5.51 4.47
C ARG A 90 3.62 -4.96 5.72
N THR A 91 2.33 -4.69 5.64
CA THR A 91 1.57 -4.22 6.80
C THR A 91 1.26 -5.37 7.74
N LYS A 92 0.88 -5.02 8.96
CA LYS A 92 0.28 -5.97 9.90
C LYS A 92 -0.96 -6.63 9.29
N ILE A 93 -1.13 -7.92 9.55
CA ILE A 93 -2.33 -8.68 9.18
C ILE A 93 -3.48 -8.25 10.08
N ILE A 94 -4.60 -7.88 9.45
CA ILE A 94 -5.85 -7.52 10.13
C ILE A 94 -6.88 -8.60 9.88
N LYS A 95 -7.47 -9.11 10.98
CA LYS A 95 -8.50 -10.15 10.94
C LYS A 95 -9.85 -9.54 11.28
N ARG A 96 -10.89 -9.94 10.55
CA ARG A 96 -12.29 -9.56 10.82
C ARG A 96 -13.20 -10.78 10.73
N ASN A 97 -14.17 -10.84 11.63
CA ASN A 97 -15.14 -11.92 11.66
C ASN A 97 -16.19 -11.69 10.56
N PRO A 98 -16.45 -12.67 9.67
CA PRO A 98 -17.51 -12.59 8.66
C PRO A 98 -18.89 -12.31 9.25
N ALA A 99 -19.18 -12.73 10.49
CA ALA A 99 -20.49 -12.51 11.12
C ALA A 99 -20.86 -11.02 11.29
N VAL A 100 -19.89 -10.12 11.25
CA VAL A 100 -20.11 -8.67 11.40
C VAL A 100 -20.36 -7.98 10.05
N PHE A 101 -19.95 -8.61 8.95
CA PHE A 101 -19.98 -8.00 7.62
C PHE A 101 -20.39 -9.08 6.61
N ASN A 102 -21.62 -8.99 6.08
CA ASN A 102 -22.21 -9.90 5.09
C ASN A 102 -21.33 -10.13 3.84
N GLY A 103 -20.20 -10.85 3.97
CA GLY A 103 -19.20 -11.23 2.97
C GLY A 103 -18.49 -10.07 2.23
N TYR A 104 -19.27 -9.17 1.64
CA TYR A 104 -18.87 -8.19 0.63
C TYR A 104 -18.13 -6.97 1.21
N ASN A 105 -18.48 -6.54 2.43
CA ASN A 105 -17.86 -5.36 3.07
C ASN A 105 -16.56 -5.68 3.85
N ALA A 106 -16.23 -6.96 4.05
CA ALA A 106 -15.09 -7.34 4.88
C ALA A 106 -13.75 -6.87 4.28
N SER A 107 -13.61 -6.90 2.95
CA SER A 107 -12.39 -6.45 2.26
C SER A 107 -12.13 -4.97 2.47
N TYR A 108 -13.13 -4.14 2.14
CA TYR A 108 -13.02 -2.69 2.28
C TYR A 108 -12.68 -2.26 3.70
N ASP A 109 -13.36 -2.84 4.70
CA ASP A 109 -13.12 -2.51 6.10
C ASP A 109 -11.71 -2.90 6.57
N ILE A 110 -11.24 -4.08 6.17
CA ILE A 110 -9.86 -4.52 6.46
C ILE A 110 -8.87 -3.52 5.86
N PHE A 111 -8.99 -3.21 4.58
CA PHE A 111 -8.04 -2.32 3.90
C PHE A 111 -8.17 -0.87 4.33
N SER A 112 -9.34 -0.40 4.76
CA SER A 112 -9.51 0.92 5.36
C SER A 112 -8.78 1.06 6.70
N ILE A 113 -8.81 0.01 7.52
CA ILE A 113 -8.03 -0.02 8.76
C ILE A 113 -6.53 -0.05 8.46
N ILE A 114 -6.13 -0.87 7.49
CA ILE A 114 -4.72 -1.01 7.11
C ILE A 114 -4.17 0.30 6.55
N SER A 115 -4.89 0.94 5.62
CA SER A 115 -4.51 2.21 4.99
C SER A 115 -4.35 3.31 6.05
N LYS A 116 -5.27 3.37 7.02
CA LYS A 116 -5.26 4.40 8.06
C LYS A 116 -4.14 4.21 9.08
N ARG A 117 -3.83 2.97 9.47
CA ARG A 117 -2.96 2.70 10.63
C ARG A 117 -1.54 2.27 10.30
N TYR A 118 -1.33 1.58 9.18
CA TYR A 118 -0.07 0.87 8.91
C TYR A 118 0.57 1.27 7.59
N LEU A 119 -0.21 1.67 6.58
CA LEU A 119 0.29 1.93 5.23
C LEU A 119 1.34 3.04 5.19
N ALA A 120 1.13 4.16 5.90
CA ALA A 120 2.07 5.28 5.89
C ALA A 120 3.48 4.90 6.37
N GLN A 121 3.58 3.99 7.35
CA GLN A 121 4.87 3.50 7.84
C GLN A 121 5.58 2.64 6.80
N GLU A 122 4.84 1.79 6.09
CA GLU A 122 5.41 0.94 5.04
C GLU A 122 5.82 1.75 3.80
N LEU A 123 5.06 2.78 3.42
CA LEU A 123 5.43 3.69 2.32
C LEU A 123 6.76 4.39 2.59
N LYS A 124 7.01 4.83 3.84
CA LYS A 124 8.28 5.48 4.20
C LYS A 124 9.52 4.61 4.00
N LYS A 125 9.40 3.27 4.12
CA LYS A 125 10.52 2.35 3.89
C LYS A 125 11.00 2.37 2.43
N CYS A 126 10.11 2.71 1.50
CA CYS A 126 10.41 2.84 0.08
C CYS A 126 11.34 4.04 -0.20
N ILE A 127 11.35 5.05 0.66
CA ILE A 127 12.25 6.21 0.57
C ILE A 127 13.65 5.84 1.08
N THR A 128 13.73 5.17 2.24
CA THR A 128 15.00 4.90 2.94
C THR A 128 15.92 3.96 2.17
N ILE A 129 15.39 3.09 1.30
CA ILE A 129 16.20 2.16 0.50
C ILE A 129 16.88 2.86 -0.71
N HIS A 130 16.47 4.10 -1.03
CA HIS A 130 17.02 4.88 -2.15
C HIS A 130 17.74 6.16 -1.69
N SER A 131 18.00 6.32 -0.38
CA SER A 131 18.82 7.39 0.22
C SER A 131 20.13 6.82 0.72
#